data_AF-A0A8D8A7V8-F1
#
_entry.id   AF-A0A8D8A7V8-F1
#
_cell.length_a   1.000
_cell.length_b   1.000
_cell.length_c   1.000
_cell.angle_alpha   90.00
_cell.angle_beta   90.00
_cell.angle_gamma   90.00
#
_symmetry.space_group_name_H-M   'P 1'
#
loop_
_entity.id
_entity.type
_entity.pdbx_description
1 polymer ?
#
loop_
_entity_poly.entity_id
_entity_poly.type
_entity_poly.pdbx_seq_one_letter_code
_entity_poly.pdbx_strand_id
1 'polypeptide(L)'
;DYCEKHIPHCRAKAEYYERFKDPSVILSEASGKKQCRTLMTGAECQFGPNCRFNHYTAAEMDRLGQQVDWTARQKAKRTEEALQKLANAPNIVQQFLERREARLAKEQTEYKPFWSYSEELRDGDLPPSLREIDPGRIDSSGGFARWG
;
A
#
# COMPACT_ATOMS: atom_id res chain seq x y z
N ASP A 1 6.41 -20.70 -20.19
CA ASP A 1 7.32 -21.87 -20.34
C ASP A 1 8.54 -21.62 -21.26
N TYR A 2 9.28 -20.52 -21.09
CA TYR A 2 10.44 -20.21 -21.96
C TYR A 2 11.80 -20.61 -21.34
N CYS A 3 11.84 -21.10 -20.09
CA CYS A 3 13.11 -21.49 -19.45
C CYS A 3 13.62 -22.85 -19.96
N GLU A 4 12.76 -23.77 -20.41
CA GLU A 4 13.15 -25.16 -20.70
C GLU A 4 14.24 -25.33 -21.77
N LYS A 5 14.51 -24.31 -22.60
CA LYS A 5 15.37 -24.43 -23.78
C LYS A 5 16.78 -23.83 -23.64
N HIS A 6 17.05 -23.01 -22.61
CA HIS A 6 18.36 -22.35 -22.45
C HIS A 6 18.91 -22.46 -21.03
N ILE A 7 19.77 -23.46 -20.82
CA ILE A 7 20.47 -23.73 -19.55
C ILE A 7 21.17 -22.47 -18.99
N PRO A 8 21.87 -21.63 -19.79
CA PRO A 8 22.51 -20.42 -19.26
C PRO A 8 21.51 -19.41 -18.70
N HIS A 9 20.39 -19.20 -19.38
CA HIS A 9 19.33 -18.30 -18.92
C HIS A 9 18.69 -18.81 -17.62
N CYS A 10 18.40 -20.10 -17.50
CA CYS A 10 17.85 -20.63 -16.25
C CYS A 10 18.84 -20.52 -15.08
N ARG A 11 20.14 -20.72 -15.31
CA ARG A 11 21.16 -20.49 -14.28
C ARG A 11 21.22 -19.03 -13.87
N ALA A 12 21.32 -18.11 -14.82
CA ALA A 12 21.35 -16.67 -14.55
C ALA A 12 20.09 -16.20 -13.80
N LYS A 13 18.91 -16.72 -14.19
CA LYS A 13 17.64 -16.47 -13.50
C LYS A 13 17.70 -16.97 -12.07
N ALA A 14 18.11 -18.23 -11.84
CA ALA A 14 18.21 -18.79 -10.50
C ALA A 14 19.19 -17.99 -9.62
N GLU A 15 20.37 -17.64 -10.14
CA GLU A 15 21.36 -16.82 -9.44
C GLU A 15 20.80 -15.45 -9.06
N TYR A 16 20.04 -14.80 -9.95
CA TYR A 16 19.37 -13.55 -9.64
C TYR A 16 18.40 -13.71 -8.47
N TYR A 17 17.52 -14.71 -8.51
CA TYR A 17 16.54 -14.91 -7.43
C TYR A 17 17.20 -15.29 -6.10
N GLU A 18 18.26 -16.08 -6.09
CA GLU A 18 18.99 -16.41 -4.85
C GLU A 18 19.61 -15.18 -4.19
N ARG A 19 20.14 -14.21 -4.97
CA ARG A 19 20.76 -12.99 -4.42
C ARG A 19 19.76 -12.08 -3.70
N PHE A 20 18.51 -12.08 -4.12
CA PHE A 20 17.44 -11.23 -3.57
C PHE A 20 16.40 -12.02 -2.78
N LYS A 21 16.70 -13.27 -2.43
CA LYS A 21 15.79 -14.12 -1.67
C LYS A 21 15.63 -13.57 -0.25
N ASP A 22 14.40 -13.62 0.26
CA ASP A 22 14.11 -13.13 1.60
C ASP A 22 14.83 -14.00 2.68
N PRO A 23 15.47 -13.40 3.69
CA PRO A 23 16.18 -14.14 4.73
C PRO A 23 15.35 -15.22 5.44
N SER A 24 14.04 -14.98 5.64
CA SER A 24 13.14 -15.95 6.27
C SER A 24 12.89 -17.18 5.40
N VAL A 25 12.81 -16.98 4.08
CA VAL A 25 12.69 -18.06 3.10
C VAL A 25 13.99 -18.85 3.04
N ILE A 26 15.14 -18.16 3.02
CA ILE A 26 16.45 -18.81 3.05
C ILE A 26 16.58 -19.70 4.29
N LEU A 27 16.24 -19.18 5.48
CA LEU A 27 16.24 -19.95 6.72
C LEU A 27 15.35 -21.19 6.65
N SER A 28 14.10 -21.01 6.23
CA SER A 28 13.14 -22.11 6.12
C SER A 28 13.64 -23.21 5.18
N GLU A 29 14.19 -22.84 4.03
CA GLU A 29 14.75 -23.79 3.07
C GLU A 29 16.03 -24.45 3.56
N ALA A 30 16.92 -23.71 4.24
CA ALA A 30 18.23 -24.18 4.65
C ALA A 30 18.18 -25.04 5.92
N SER A 31 17.33 -24.72 6.89
CA SER A 31 17.23 -25.42 8.18
C SER A 31 16.88 -26.91 8.04
N GLY A 32 16.16 -27.31 6.98
CA GLY A 32 15.83 -28.71 6.70
C GLY A 32 16.85 -29.45 5.82
N LYS A 33 17.85 -28.74 5.25
CA LYS A 33 18.82 -29.31 4.32
C LYS A 33 20.10 -29.72 5.04
N LYS A 34 20.69 -30.86 4.64
CA LYS A 34 22.03 -31.26 5.09
C LYS A 34 23.09 -30.35 4.47
N GLN A 35 24.20 -30.11 5.18
CA GLN A 35 25.31 -29.28 4.66
C GLN A 35 25.91 -29.85 3.38
N CYS A 36 26.18 -28.99 2.42
CA CYS A 36 26.87 -29.36 1.18
C CYS A 36 28.32 -29.73 1.47
N ARG A 37 28.70 -30.98 1.18
CA ARG A 37 30.05 -31.49 1.46
C ARG A 37 31.12 -30.72 0.70
N THR A 38 30.89 -30.43 -0.58
CA THR A 38 31.84 -29.71 -1.45
C THR A 38 32.14 -28.31 -0.92
N LEU A 39 31.09 -27.58 -0.50
CA LEU A 39 31.27 -26.25 0.08
C LEU A 39 31.91 -26.32 1.47
N MET A 40 31.58 -27.35 2.26
CA MET A 40 32.23 -27.58 3.56
C MET A 40 33.74 -27.83 3.42
N THR A 41 34.18 -28.47 2.32
CA THR A 41 35.60 -28.66 2.01
C THR A 41 36.29 -27.40 1.43
N GLY A 42 35.57 -26.28 1.30
CA GLY A 42 36.11 -25.03 0.75
C GLY A 42 36.23 -25.00 -0.78
N ALA A 43 35.65 -25.98 -1.47
CA ALA A 43 35.62 -26.04 -2.93
C ALA A 43 34.34 -25.42 -3.49
N GLU A 44 34.42 -24.89 -4.70
CA GLU A 44 33.25 -24.35 -5.40
C GLU A 44 32.25 -25.47 -5.74
N CYS A 45 30.99 -25.28 -5.36
CA CYS A 45 29.93 -26.24 -5.63
C CYS A 45 29.48 -26.15 -7.10
N GLN A 46 29.71 -27.20 -7.88
CA GLN A 46 29.34 -27.26 -9.30
C GLN A 46 27.83 -27.12 -9.58
N PHE A 47 26.98 -27.39 -8.58
CA PHE A 47 25.52 -27.26 -8.68
C PHE A 47 25.03 -25.83 -8.45
N GLY A 48 25.87 -24.95 -7.87
CA GLY A 48 25.54 -23.54 -7.60
C GLY A 48 24.17 -23.37 -6.90
N PRO A 49 23.28 -22.51 -7.41
CA PRO A 49 21.97 -22.24 -6.81
C PRO A 49 21.00 -23.42 -6.89
N ASN A 50 21.24 -24.40 -7.77
CA ASN A 50 20.40 -25.59 -7.91
C ASN A 50 20.81 -26.73 -6.97
N CYS A 51 21.73 -26.49 -6.04
CA CYS A 51 22.17 -27.50 -5.08
C CYS A 51 21.04 -27.89 -4.12
N ARG A 52 20.86 -29.19 -3.88
CA ARG A 52 19.88 -29.72 -2.92
C ARG A 52 20.34 -29.65 -1.46
N PHE A 53 21.58 -29.24 -1.21
CA PHE A 53 22.21 -29.17 0.10
C PHE A 53 22.35 -27.73 0.59
N ASN A 54 22.55 -27.54 1.89
CA ASN A 54 22.73 -26.22 2.49
C ASN A 54 24.11 -25.65 2.14
N HIS A 55 24.15 -24.39 1.71
CA HIS A 55 25.36 -23.63 1.39
C HIS A 55 25.72 -22.59 2.46
N TYR A 56 24.92 -22.46 3.52
CA TYR A 56 25.18 -21.53 4.60
C TYR A 56 25.93 -22.24 5.73
N THR A 57 26.96 -21.57 6.25
CA THR A 57 27.64 -21.96 7.48
C THR A 57 26.73 -21.72 8.69
N ALA A 58 27.04 -22.36 9.82
CA ALA A 58 26.28 -22.13 11.06
C ALA A 58 26.22 -20.64 11.46
N ALA A 59 27.33 -19.92 11.32
CA ALA A 59 27.39 -18.50 11.60
C ALA A 59 26.52 -17.65 10.66
N GLU A 60 26.43 -18.03 9.38
CA GLU A 60 25.53 -17.36 8.43
C GLU A 60 24.07 -17.67 8.73
N MET A 61 23.75 -18.91 9.14
CA MET A 61 22.40 -19.26 9.59
C MET A 61 21.97 -18.41 10.79
N ASP A 62 22.86 -18.24 11.77
CA ASP A 62 22.57 -17.42 12.95
C ASP A 62 22.35 -15.95 12.58
N ARG A 63 23.15 -15.40 11.66
CA ARG A 63 22.99 -14.03 11.16
C ARG A 63 21.66 -13.84 10.45
N LEU A 64 21.26 -14.78 9.60
CA LEU A 64 19.95 -14.75 8.95
C LEU A 64 18.84 -14.78 10.01
N GLY A 65 18.98 -15.60 11.05
CA GLY A 65 18.04 -15.68 12.17
C GLY A 65 17.85 -14.33 12.87
N GLN A 66 18.97 -13.69 13.22
CA GLN A 66 18.97 -12.36 13.83
C GLN A 66 18.32 -11.30 12.93
N GLN A 67 18.54 -11.38 11.62
CA GLN A 67 17.92 -10.46 10.66
C GLN A 67 16.40 -10.65 10.59
N VAL A 68 15.92 -11.90 10.55
CA VAL A 68 14.48 -12.19 10.59
C VAL A 68 13.86 -11.70 11.89
N ASP A 69 14.46 -12.00 13.03
CA ASP A 69 13.96 -11.55 14.33
C ASP A 69 13.92 -10.03 14.43
N TRP A 70 14.97 -9.35 13.96
CA TRP A 70 15.02 -7.90 13.93
C TRP A 70 13.90 -7.31 13.06
N THR A 71 13.72 -7.83 11.83
CA THR A 71 12.65 -7.34 10.95
C THR A 71 11.26 -7.61 11.52
N ALA A 72 11.04 -8.77 12.15
CA ALA A 72 9.78 -9.10 12.81
C ALA A 72 9.48 -8.15 13.97
N ARG A 73 10.47 -7.85 14.82
CA ARG A 73 10.34 -6.87 15.91
C ARG A 73 10.02 -5.47 15.39
N GLN A 74 10.67 -5.03 14.32
CA GLN A 74 10.38 -3.72 13.71
C GLN A 74 8.96 -3.65 13.13
N LYS A 75 8.50 -4.73 12.46
CA LYS A 75 7.13 -4.82 11.97
C LYS A 75 6.12 -4.76 13.13
N ALA A 76 6.36 -5.51 14.20
CA ALA A 76 5.52 -5.52 15.39
C ALA A 76 5.42 -4.14 16.07
N LYS A 77 6.54 -3.41 16.17
CA LYS A 77 6.53 -2.03 16.67
C LYS A 77 5.68 -1.10 15.81
N ARG A 78 5.83 -1.18 14.48
CA ARG A 78 5.03 -0.36 13.55
C ARG A 78 3.54 -0.69 13.62
N THR A 79 3.19 -1.97 13.76
CA THR A 79 1.77 -2.37 13.93
C THR A 79 1.22 -1.86 15.24
N GLU A 80 1.98 -1.94 16.33
CA GLU A 80 1.58 -1.42 17.64
C GLU A 80 1.35 0.09 17.59
N GLU A 81 2.29 0.85 17.02
CA GLU A 81 2.15 2.29 16.83
C GLU A 81 0.91 2.66 15.99
N ALA A 82 0.60 1.86 14.97
CA ALA A 82 -0.59 2.06 14.14
C ALA A 82 -1.88 1.79 14.92
N LEU A 83 -1.92 0.72 15.72
CA LEU A 83 -3.04 0.38 16.59
C LEU A 83 -3.28 1.47 17.63
N GLN A 84 -2.22 2.00 18.25
CA GLN A 84 -2.32 3.10 19.21
C GLN A 84 -2.93 4.37 18.57
N LYS A 85 -2.53 4.69 17.32
CA LYS A 85 -3.11 5.82 16.58
C LYS A 85 -4.59 5.59 16.26
N LEU A 86 -4.95 4.37 15.86
CA LEU A 86 -6.34 3.98 15.59
C LEU A 86 -7.20 4.03 16.86
N ALA A 87 -6.66 3.62 18.01
CA ALA A 87 -7.36 3.73 19.29
C ALA A 87 -7.66 5.19 19.67
N ASN A 88 -6.80 6.13 19.31
CA ASN A 88 -7.03 7.57 19.52
C ASN A 88 -7.91 8.22 18.44
N ALA A 89 -8.26 7.52 17.36
CA ALA A 89 -9.02 8.08 16.26
C ALA A 89 -10.40 8.64 16.67
N PRO A 90 -11.21 7.97 17.52
CA PRO A 90 -12.50 8.49 17.96
C PRO A 90 -12.38 9.84 18.66
N ASN A 91 -11.36 10.01 19.51
CA ASN A 91 -11.12 11.27 20.19
C ASN A 91 -10.74 12.40 19.21
N ILE A 92 -9.90 12.10 18.22
CA ILE A 92 -9.53 13.05 17.16
C ILE A 92 -10.77 13.48 16.36
N VAL A 93 -11.63 12.54 15.98
CA VAL A 93 -12.88 12.82 15.26
C VAL A 93 -13.80 13.69 16.11
N GLN A 94 -13.97 13.36 17.38
CA GLN A 94 -14.81 14.12 18.29
C GLN A 94 -14.32 15.57 18.42
N GLN A 95 -13.03 15.78 18.68
CA GLN A 95 -12.44 17.14 18.75
C GLN A 95 -12.64 17.92 17.44
N PHE A 96 -12.57 17.26 16.29
CA PHE A 96 -12.84 17.89 15.00
C PHE A 96 -14.30 18.35 14.88
N LEU A 97 -15.25 17.50 15.26
CA LEU A 97 -16.69 17.82 15.22
C LEU A 97 -17.01 18.98 16.17
N GLU A 98 -16.52 18.95 17.40
CA GLU A 98 -16.69 20.03 18.38
C GLU A 98 -16.15 21.37 17.86
N ARG A 99 -14.94 21.38 17.27
CA ARG A 99 -14.37 22.58 16.66
C ARG A 99 -15.20 23.10 15.49
N ARG A 100 -15.82 22.20 14.72
CA ARG A 100 -16.68 22.57 13.59
C ARG A 100 -17.97 23.20 14.10
N GLU A 101 -18.64 22.58 15.07
CA GLU A 101 -19.84 23.11 15.70
C GLU A 101 -19.58 24.49 16.33
N ALA A 102 -18.45 24.65 17.04
CA ALA A 102 -18.08 25.94 17.62
C ALA A 102 -17.82 27.03 16.58
N ARG A 103 -17.33 26.68 15.37
CA ARG A 103 -17.22 27.64 14.26
C ARG A 103 -18.59 28.02 13.72
N LEU A 104 -19.45 27.03 13.47
CA LEU A 104 -20.81 27.25 12.99
C LEU A 104 -21.64 28.09 13.97
N ALA A 105 -21.47 27.89 15.28
CA ALA A 105 -22.14 28.68 16.30
C ALA A 105 -21.65 30.14 16.35
N LYS A 106 -20.41 30.41 15.91
CA LYS A 106 -19.83 31.76 15.84
C LYS A 106 -20.14 32.47 14.52
N GLU A 107 -20.24 31.72 13.43
CA GLU A 107 -20.76 32.22 12.16
C GLU A 107 -22.27 32.45 12.31
N GLN A 108 -22.67 33.67 12.69
CA GLN A 108 -24.04 34.12 12.47
C GLN A 108 -24.34 34.00 10.97
N THR A 109 -25.26 33.11 10.67
CA THR A 109 -25.43 32.44 9.38
C THR A 109 -26.24 33.33 8.44
N GLU A 110 -25.62 34.40 7.94
CA GLU A 110 -26.06 34.95 6.65
C GLU A 110 -25.06 34.46 5.61
N TYR A 111 -25.30 33.24 5.11
CA TYR A 111 -24.59 32.72 3.95
C TYR A 111 -24.92 33.63 2.76
N LYS A 112 -24.05 34.61 2.51
CA LYS A 112 -24.11 35.43 1.31
C LYS A 112 -23.26 34.73 0.25
N PRO A 113 -23.86 34.10 -0.76
CA PRO A 113 -23.08 33.50 -1.82
C PRO A 113 -22.24 34.61 -2.49
N PHE A 114 -21.02 34.28 -2.89
CA PHE A 114 -20.13 35.21 -3.60
C PHE A 114 -20.79 35.79 -4.86
N TRP A 115 -21.74 35.04 -5.43
CA TRP A 115 -22.58 35.45 -6.53
C TRP A 115 -24.02 35.07 -6.23
N SER A 116 -24.94 36.03 -6.32
CA SER A 116 -26.38 35.80 -6.24
C SER A 116 -27.03 36.16 -7.57
N TYR A 117 -27.97 35.34 -8.02
CA TYR A 117 -28.76 35.66 -9.21
C TYR A 117 -29.57 36.94 -8.97
N SER A 118 -29.42 37.92 -9.87
CA SER A 118 -30.09 39.21 -9.77
C SER A 118 -31.61 39.05 -9.87
N GLU A 119 -32.37 39.74 -9.02
CA GLU A 119 -33.84 39.65 -9.00
C GLU A 119 -34.47 40.04 -10.34
N GLU A 120 -33.90 41.01 -11.04
CA GLU A 120 -34.35 41.47 -12.37
C GLU A 120 -34.35 40.37 -13.43
N LEU A 121 -33.52 39.33 -13.26
CA LEU A 121 -33.40 38.22 -14.20
C LEU A 121 -34.34 37.05 -13.84
N ARG A 122 -34.98 37.02 -12.67
CA ARG A 122 -35.88 35.91 -12.28
C ARG A 122 -37.17 35.86 -13.10
N ASP A 123 -37.68 37.02 -13.50
CA ASP A 123 -39.00 37.14 -14.12
C ASP A 123 -38.95 37.36 -15.65
N GLY A 124 -37.76 37.28 -16.25
CA GLY A 124 -37.56 37.48 -17.69
C GLY A 124 -37.72 36.20 -18.52
N ASP A 125 -38.23 36.33 -19.75
CA ASP A 125 -38.20 35.25 -20.75
C ASP A 125 -36.78 35.10 -21.32
N LEU A 126 -35.88 34.61 -20.46
CA LEU A 126 -34.45 34.50 -20.74
C LEU A 126 -34.16 33.24 -21.57
N PRO A 127 -33.13 33.26 -22.43
CA PRO A 127 -32.66 32.05 -23.08
C PRO A 127 -32.16 31.03 -22.04
N PRO A 128 -32.22 29.71 -22.32
CA PRO A 128 -31.92 28.66 -21.34
C PRO A 128 -30.60 28.81 -20.58
N SER A 129 -29.56 29.36 -21.23
CA SER A 129 -28.23 29.58 -20.64
C SER A 129 -28.17 30.68 -19.58
N LEU A 130 -29.17 31.56 -19.49
CA LEU A 130 -29.19 32.71 -18.56
C LEU A 130 -30.25 32.58 -17.46
N ARG A 131 -31.02 31.48 -17.46
CA ARG A 131 -32.01 31.19 -16.41
C ARG A 131 -31.31 30.74 -15.14
N GLU A 132 -31.92 31.03 -13.99
CA GLU A 132 -31.45 30.52 -12.70
C GLU A 132 -31.38 28.98 -12.74
N ILE A 133 -30.25 28.42 -12.31
CA ILE A 133 -30.08 26.97 -12.21
C ILE A 133 -30.90 26.51 -11.01
N ASP A 134 -32.05 25.90 -11.28
CA ASP A 134 -32.94 25.32 -10.28
C ASP A 134 -32.59 23.83 -10.10
N PRO A 135 -32.02 23.42 -8.94
CA PRO A 135 -31.69 22.02 -8.67
C PRO A 135 -32.90 21.08 -8.73
N GLY A 136 -34.12 21.58 -8.50
CA GLY A 136 -35.35 20.79 -8.59
C GLY A 136 -35.78 20.48 -10.04
N ARG A 137 -35.26 21.23 -11.02
CA ARG A 137 -35.47 20.98 -12.46
C ARG A 137 -34.41 20.08 -13.07
N ILE A 138 -33.30 19.87 -12.37
CA ILE A 138 -32.30 18.86 -12.76
C ILE A 138 -32.96 17.51 -12.54
N ASP A 139 -33.10 16.74 -13.62
CA ASP A 139 -33.79 15.47 -13.58
C ASP A 139 -33.06 14.52 -12.62
N SER A 140 -33.70 14.19 -11.49
CA SER A 140 -33.15 13.16 -10.58
C SER A 140 -33.20 11.76 -11.21
N SER A 141 -33.80 11.63 -12.40
CA SER A 141 -33.93 10.40 -13.19
C SER A 141 -32.64 9.92 -13.86
N GLY A 142 -31.51 10.62 -13.68
CA GLY A 142 -30.23 10.12 -14.17
C GLY A 142 -30.11 10.16 -15.70
N GLY A 143 -30.62 11.21 -16.35
CA GLY A 143 -30.39 11.53 -17.77
C GLY A 143 -28.92 11.78 -18.14
N PHE A 144 -27.98 11.52 -17.23
CA PHE A 144 -26.54 11.44 -17.47
C PHE A 144 -26.09 10.05 -17.95
N ALA A 145 -26.91 9.34 -18.73
CA ALA A 145 -26.64 7.97 -19.21
C ALA A 145 -25.42 7.83 -20.15
N ARG A 146 -24.62 8.89 -20.33
CA ARG A 146 -23.51 8.95 -21.27
C ARG A 146 -22.49 10.00 -20.85
N TRP A 147 -21.85 9.76 -19.71
CA TRP A 147 -20.49 10.27 -19.51
C TRP A 147 -19.53 9.10 -19.70
N GLY A 148 -19.01 8.98 -20.93
CA GLY A 148 -17.84 8.17 -21.30
C GLY A 148 -17.93 6.68 -21.00
#